data_AF-A0AAV9H7W4-F1
#
_entry.id   AF-A0AAV9H7W4-F1
#
_cell.length_a   1.000
_cell.length_b   1.000
_cell.length_c   1.000
_cell.angle_alpha   90.00
_cell.angle_beta   90.00
_cell.angle_gamma   90.00
#
_symmetry.space_group_name_H-M   'P 1'
#
loop_
_entity.id
_entity.type
_entity.pdbx_description
1 polymer ?
#
loop_
_entity_poly.entity_id
_entity_poly.type
_entity_poly.pdbx_seq_one_letter_code
_entity_poly.pdbx_strand_id
1 'polypeptide(L)'
;MNQLAIVLMSQGKYKEAEQIHLQALQLREKVLGKEHPSTLTSMDSLAIVLACQGKYEEAEQMHRQALQGKEKVLGPDHTSTLDTVNNLGNLYRDQRRLGEAEAMYQRALEGKKKALGPDHPKLIYYNESTRAKKPLQILSNTKRQVSKAL
;
A
#
# COMPACT_ATOMS: atom_id res chain seq x y z
N MET A 1 -4.26 18.41 12.70
CA MET A 1 -4.96 17.25 13.29
C MET A 1 -4.17 15.95 13.16
N ASN A 2 -3.64 15.58 11.97
CA ASN A 2 -2.89 14.32 11.80
C ASN A 2 -1.67 14.16 12.72
N GLN A 3 -0.90 15.23 12.98
CA GLN A 3 0.31 15.11 13.81
C GLN A 3 0.02 14.77 15.28
N LEU A 4 -1.07 15.31 15.85
CA LEU A 4 -1.45 15.02 17.23
C LEU A 4 -1.90 13.57 17.41
N ALA A 5 -2.66 13.05 16.44
CA ALA A 5 -3.13 11.66 16.49
C ALA A 5 -1.98 10.65 16.35
N ILE A 6 -0.99 10.93 15.49
CA ILE A 6 0.23 10.09 15.38
C ILE A 6 0.99 10.05 16.71
N VAL A 7 1.14 11.19 17.38
CA VAL A 7 1.79 11.25 18.70
C VAL A 7 1.00 10.42 19.72
N LEU A 8 -0.33 10.52 19.75
CA LEU A 8 -1.18 9.72 20.64
C LEU A 8 -1.06 8.22 20.36
N MET A 9 -1.03 7.81 19.09
CA MET A 9 -0.79 6.41 18.72
C MET A 9 0.56 5.90 19.25
N SER A 10 1.63 6.70 19.12
CA SER A 10 2.95 6.34 19.64
C SER A 10 2.99 6.22 21.18
N GLN A 11 2.07 6.88 21.88
CA GLN A 11 1.88 6.80 23.33
C GLN A 11 0.91 5.67 23.75
N GLY A 12 0.37 4.89 22.81
CA GLY A 12 -0.65 3.87 23.09
C GLY A 12 -2.04 4.42 23.41
N LYS A 13 -2.25 5.73 23.23
CA LYS A 13 -3.52 6.45 23.48
C LYS A 13 -4.47 6.33 22.29
N TYR A 14 -4.81 5.09 21.94
CA TYR A 14 -5.56 4.80 20.72
C TYR A 14 -7.01 5.30 20.76
N LYS A 15 -7.65 5.32 21.93
CA LYS A 15 -9.03 5.82 22.08
C LYS A 15 -9.11 7.33 21.85
N GLU A 16 -8.14 8.09 22.37
CA GLU A 16 -8.07 9.53 22.10
C GLU A 16 -7.74 9.82 20.63
N ALA A 17 -6.84 9.02 20.02
CA ALA A 17 -6.55 9.11 18.60
C ALA A 17 -7.79 8.83 17.73
N GLU A 18 -8.59 7.81 18.10
CA GLU A 18 -9.84 7.45 17.42
C GLU A 18 -10.83 8.62 17.45
N GLN A 19 -11.07 9.21 18.63
CA GLN A 19 -11.99 10.33 18.79
C GLN A 19 -11.59 11.54 17.91
N ILE A 20 -10.30 11.90 17.89
CA ILE A 20 -9.81 13.01 17.08
C ILE A 20 -10.01 12.73 15.58
N HIS A 21 -9.70 11.51 15.13
CA HIS A 21 -9.88 11.13 13.73
C HIS A 21 -11.36 11.05 13.33
N LEU A 22 -12.23 10.56 14.21
CA LEU A 22 -13.67 10.50 13.99
C LEU A 22 -14.27 11.91 13.84
N GLN A 23 -13.94 12.84 14.74
CA GLN A 23 -14.38 14.23 14.66
C GLN A 23 -13.90 14.89 13.36
N ALA A 24 -12.63 14.66 13.00
CA ALA A 24 -12.06 15.22 11.79
C ALA A 24 -12.70 14.65 10.52
N LEU A 25 -13.07 13.35 10.52
CA LEU A 25 -13.78 12.71 9.43
C LEU A 25 -15.19 13.30 9.27
N GLN A 26 -15.96 13.37 10.35
CA GLN A 26 -17.33 13.93 10.33
C GLN A 26 -17.35 15.38 9.83
N LEU A 27 -16.40 16.21 10.29
CA LEU A 27 -16.29 17.59 9.82
C LEU A 27 -15.98 17.67 8.32
N ARG A 28 -15.04 16.84 7.83
CA ARG A 28 -14.69 16.81 6.40
C ARG A 28 -15.82 16.25 5.54
N GLU A 29 -16.52 15.23 5.99
CA GLU A 29 -17.71 14.72 5.30
C GLU A 29 -18.77 15.81 5.13
N LYS A 30 -19.00 16.62 6.18
CA LYS A 30 -19.98 17.72 6.15
C LYS A 30 -19.55 18.87 5.24
N VAL A 31 -18.26 19.23 5.23
CA VAL A 31 -17.75 20.41 4.52
C VAL A 31 -17.39 20.10 3.07
N LEU A 32 -16.78 18.95 2.81
CA LEU A 32 -16.18 18.58 1.53
C LEU A 32 -16.94 17.47 0.80
N GLY A 33 -17.80 16.74 1.52
CA GLY A 33 -18.48 15.55 1.00
C GLY A 33 -17.70 14.25 1.26
N LYS A 34 -18.42 13.14 1.11
CA LYS A 34 -17.93 11.78 1.41
C LYS A 34 -16.83 11.30 0.47
N GLU A 35 -16.91 11.65 -0.81
CA GLU A 35 -15.96 11.20 -1.83
C GLU A 35 -14.73 12.12 -1.96
N HIS A 36 -14.65 13.21 -1.20
CA HIS A 36 -13.52 14.12 -1.31
C HIS A 36 -12.20 13.43 -0.89
N PRO A 37 -11.07 13.60 -1.62
CA PRO A 37 -9.81 12.91 -1.33
C PRO A 37 -9.30 13.08 0.11
N SER A 38 -9.50 14.26 0.69
CA SER A 38 -9.14 14.52 2.10
C SER A 38 -10.04 13.80 3.10
N THR A 39 -11.31 13.59 2.78
CA THR A 39 -12.26 12.80 3.58
C THR A 39 -11.84 11.34 3.55
N LEU A 40 -11.57 10.80 2.36
CA LEU A 40 -11.10 9.42 2.17
C LEU A 40 -9.74 9.17 2.85
N THR A 41 -8.83 10.14 2.82
CA THR A 41 -7.56 10.06 3.57
C THR A 41 -7.77 10.05 5.08
N SER A 42 -8.80 10.76 5.58
CA SER A 42 -9.14 10.75 7.00
C SER A 42 -9.74 9.42 7.44
N MET A 43 -10.57 8.84 6.57
CA MET A 43 -11.13 7.49 6.73
C MET A 43 -10.01 6.45 6.84
N ASP A 44 -9.02 6.48 5.94
CA ASP A 44 -7.85 5.61 6.05
C ASP A 44 -7.06 5.78 7.35
N SER A 45 -6.91 7.02 7.82
CA SER A 45 -6.17 7.29 9.06
C SER A 45 -6.91 6.71 10.27
N LEU A 46 -8.24 6.81 10.30
CA LEU A 46 -9.07 6.21 11.34
C LEU A 46 -9.00 4.68 11.31
N ALA A 47 -8.99 4.07 10.11
CA ALA A 47 -8.86 2.62 9.95
C ALA A 47 -7.54 2.09 10.55
N ILE A 48 -6.43 2.81 10.38
CA ILE A 48 -5.15 2.44 11.01
C ILE A 48 -5.28 2.46 12.54
N VAL A 49 -5.93 3.47 13.12
CA VAL A 49 -6.14 3.54 14.57
C VAL A 49 -7.01 2.40 15.09
N LEU A 50 -8.05 2.02 14.35
CA LEU A 50 -8.90 0.87 14.68
C LEU A 50 -8.11 -0.44 14.64
N ALA A 51 -7.25 -0.62 13.64
CA ALA A 51 -6.36 -1.78 13.55
C ALA A 51 -5.40 -1.87 14.75
N CYS A 52 -4.82 -0.74 15.18
CA CYS A 52 -3.97 -0.70 16.39
C CYS A 52 -4.72 -1.08 17.67
N GLN A 53 -6.05 -0.98 17.69
CA GLN A 53 -6.90 -1.43 18.80
C GLN A 53 -7.36 -2.89 18.67
N GLY A 54 -6.97 -3.58 17.60
CA GLY A 54 -7.43 -4.94 17.30
C GLY A 54 -8.84 -5.01 16.70
N LYS A 55 -9.45 -3.88 16.33
CA LYS A 55 -10.77 -3.81 15.66
C LYS A 55 -10.59 -4.03 14.14
N TYR A 56 -10.14 -5.22 13.76
CA TYR A 56 -9.67 -5.49 12.40
C TYR A 56 -10.79 -5.46 11.35
N GLU A 57 -11.98 -5.96 11.66
CA GLU A 57 -13.13 -5.95 10.74
C GLU A 57 -13.60 -4.53 10.43
N GLU A 58 -13.70 -3.67 11.44
CA GLU A 58 -14.06 -2.25 11.27
C GLU A 58 -13.00 -1.51 10.44
N ALA A 59 -11.72 -1.77 10.71
CA ALA A 59 -10.61 -1.21 9.94
C ALA A 59 -10.63 -1.68 8.47
N GLU A 60 -10.93 -2.96 8.22
CA GLU A 60 -11.01 -3.51 6.86
C GLU A 60 -12.14 -2.84 6.07
N GLN A 61 -13.34 -2.77 6.65
CA GLN A 61 -14.48 -2.12 6.01
C GLN A 61 -14.15 -0.67 5.65
N MET A 62 -13.53 0.06 6.57
CA MET A 62 -13.18 1.46 6.39
C MET A 62 -12.11 1.65 5.31
N HIS A 63 -11.07 0.82 5.29
CA HIS A 63 -10.08 0.85 4.22
C HIS A 63 -10.68 0.49 2.85
N ARG A 64 -11.60 -0.48 2.77
CA ARG A 64 -12.28 -0.84 1.51
C ARG A 64 -13.13 0.31 0.98
N GLN A 65 -13.87 1.01 1.86
CA GLN A 65 -14.64 2.19 1.49
C GLN A 65 -13.74 3.33 0.99
N ALA A 66 -12.65 3.62 1.71
CA ALA A 66 -11.68 4.62 1.30
C ALA A 66 -11.03 4.28 -0.05
N LEU A 67 -10.68 3.00 -0.26
CA LEU A 67 -10.10 2.51 -1.51
C LEU A 67 -11.07 2.72 -2.68
N GLN A 68 -12.32 2.28 -2.55
CA GLN A 68 -13.33 2.44 -3.60
C GLN A 68 -13.54 3.92 -3.97
N GLY A 69 -13.61 4.81 -2.98
CA GLY A 69 -13.73 6.24 -3.21
C GLY A 69 -12.49 6.82 -3.91
N LYS A 70 -11.29 6.41 -3.50
CA LYS A 70 -10.04 6.89 -4.10
C LYS A 70 -9.83 6.37 -5.51
N GLU A 71 -10.19 5.12 -5.80
CA GLU A 71 -10.19 4.58 -7.15
C GLU A 71 -11.11 5.36 -8.09
N LYS A 72 -12.31 5.74 -7.60
CA LYS A 72 -13.27 6.53 -8.37
C LYS A 72 -12.78 7.96 -8.64
N VAL A 73 -12.18 8.61 -7.64
CA VAL A 73 -11.86 10.06 -7.71
C VAL A 73 -10.46 10.34 -8.23
N LEU A 74 -9.47 9.52 -7.86
CA LEU A 74 -8.05 9.72 -8.18
C LEU A 74 -7.55 8.73 -9.25
N GLY A 75 -8.25 7.61 -9.43
CA GLY A 75 -7.83 6.50 -10.26
C GLY A 75 -7.11 5.39 -9.46
N PRO A 76 -7.05 4.17 -10.03
CA PRO A 76 -6.53 2.98 -9.34
C PRO A 76 -5.02 2.99 -9.12
N ASP A 77 -4.26 3.66 -10.01
CA ASP A 77 -2.80 3.72 -9.96
C ASP A 77 -2.27 5.00 -9.27
N HIS A 78 -3.15 5.86 -8.76
CA HIS A 78 -2.73 7.05 -8.04
C HIS A 78 -2.02 6.66 -6.73
N THR A 79 -0.93 7.35 -6.38
CA THR A 79 -0.10 7.01 -5.21
C THR A 79 -0.91 6.91 -3.92
N SER A 80 -1.83 7.85 -3.69
CA SER A 80 -2.69 7.83 -2.49
C SER A 80 -3.68 6.65 -2.48
N THR A 81 -4.09 6.12 -3.63
CA THR A 81 -4.94 4.92 -3.75
C THR A 81 -4.10 3.68 -3.43
N LEU A 82 -2.89 3.62 -3.99
CA LEU A 82 -1.96 2.51 -3.77
C LEU A 82 -1.44 2.44 -2.32
N ASP A 83 -1.34 3.58 -1.63
CA ASP A 83 -1.05 3.60 -0.20
C ASP A 83 -2.18 2.96 0.62
N THR A 84 -3.45 3.17 0.25
CA THR A 84 -4.60 2.49 0.86
C THR A 84 -4.54 0.97 0.62
N VAL A 85 -4.21 0.55 -0.61
CA VAL A 85 -4.01 -0.88 -0.93
C VAL A 85 -2.90 -1.47 -0.05
N ASN A 86 -1.78 -0.76 0.11
CA ASN A 86 -0.69 -1.22 0.97
C ASN A 86 -1.12 -1.32 2.46
N ASN A 87 -1.96 -0.40 2.94
CA ASN A 87 -2.50 -0.46 4.30
C ASN A 87 -3.44 -1.67 4.51
N LEU A 88 -4.27 -2.02 3.52
CA LEU A 88 -5.02 -3.29 3.55
C LEU A 88 -4.09 -4.50 3.62
N GLY A 89 -2.97 -4.47 2.88
CA GLY A 89 -1.95 -5.52 2.97
C GLY A 89 -1.38 -5.69 4.38
N ASN A 90 -1.05 -4.57 5.05
CA ASN A 90 -0.61 -4.58 6.45
C ASN A 90 -1.69 -5.15 7.37
N LEU A 91 -2.94 -4.72 7.20
CA LEU A 91 -4.06 -5.20 8.01
C LEU A 91 -4.24 -6.72 7.90
N TYR A 92 -4.19 -7.27 6.68
CA TYR A 92 -4.29 -8.72 6.46
C TYR A 92 -3.09 -9.47 7.02
N ARG A 93 -1.88 -8.92 6.90
CA ARG A 93 -0.68 -9.52 7.50
C ARG A 93 -0.82 -9.62 9.02
N ASP A 94 -1.30 -8.58 9.67
CA ASP A 94 -1.48 -8.54 11.12
C ASP A 94 -2.55 -9.55 11.57
N GLN A 95 -3.55 -9.84 10.71
CA GLN A 95 -4.53 -10.93 10.88
C GLN A 95 -4.03 -12.32 10.44
N ARG A 96 -2.75 -12.49 10.04
CA ARG A 96 -2.20 -13.75 9.48
C ARG A 96 -2.86 -14.22 8.18
N ARG A 97 -3.59 -13.37 7.48
CA ARG A 97 -4.21 -13.62 6.17
C ARG A 97 -3.18 -13.35 5.06
N LEU A 98 -2.12 -14.17 5.03
CA LEU A 98 -0.93 -13.89 4.22
C LEU A 98 -1.18 -13.85 2.71
N GLY A 99 -2.09 -14.69 2.18
CA GLY A 99 -2.42 -14.67 0.75
C GLY A 99 -3.09 -13.38 0.31
N GLU A 100 -4.00 -12.83 1.12
CA GLU A 100 -4.64 -11.55 0.85
C GLU A 100 -3.66 -10.38 1.03
N ALA A 101 -2.79 -10.47 2.04
CA ALA A 101 -1.72 -9.49 2.23
C ALA A 101 -0.78 -9.43 1.01
N GLU A 102 -0.34 -10.58 0.50
CA GLU A 102 0.51 -10.68 -0.68
C GLU A 102 -0.18 -10.09 -1.90
N ALA A 103 -1.45 -10.42 -2.15
CA ALA A 103 -2.21 -9.86 -3.26
C ALA A 103 -2.28 -8.32 -3.21
N MET A 104 -2.50 -7.74 -2.02
CA MET A 104 -2.52 -6.30 -1.83
C MET A 104 -1.14 -5.68 -2.07
N TYR A 105 -0.07 -6.26 -1.52
CA TYR A 105 1.28 -5.74 -1.72
C TYR A 105 1.73 -5.80 -3.18
N GLN A 106 1.43 -6.89 -3.90
CA GLN A 106 1.74 -7.00 -5.33
C GLN A 106 1.00 -5.93 -6.12
N ARG A 107 -0.30 -5.76 -5.87
CA ARG A 107 -1.10 -4.71 -6.50
C ARG A 107 -0.50 -3.32 -6.26
N ALA A 108 -0.14 -2.99 -5.02
CA ALA A 108 0.45 -1.70 -4.67
C ALA A 108 1.81 -1.49 -5.36
N LEU A 109 2.65 -2.53 -5.42
CA LEU A 109 3.95 -2.50 -6.06
C LEU A 109 3.84 -2.29 -7.57
N GLU A 110 2.97 -3.04 -8.24
CA GLU A 110 2.72 -2.92 -9.67
C GLU A 110 2.16 -1.55 -10.05
N GLY A 111 1.18 -1.05 -9.28
CA GLY A 111 0.66 0.30 -9.49
C GLY A 111 1.73 1.37 -9.30
N LYS A 112 2.59 1.26 -8.27
CA LYS A 112 3.67 2.24 -8.04
C LYS A 112 4.71 2.21 -9.16
N LYS A 113 5.00 1.03 -9.73
CA LYS A 113 5.86 0.89 -10.93
C LYS A 113 5.28 1.61 -12.13
N LYS A 114 3.97 1.48 -12.37
CA LYS A 114 3.29 2.17 -13.48
C LYS A 114 3.26 3.69 -13.27
N ALA A 115 2.94 4.14 -12.05
CA ALA A 115 2.76 5.56 -11.74
C ALA A 115 4.08 6.36 -11.73
N LEU A 116 5.19 5.76 -11.28
CA LEU A 116 6.47 6.46 -11.09
C LEU A 116 7.46 6.26 -12.26
N GLY A 117 7.14 5.40 -13.22
CA GLY A 117 8.03 5.00 -14.29
C GLY A 117 9.16 4.05 -13.83
N PRO A 118 9.87 3.40 -14.77
CA PRO A 118 10.88 2.37 -14.48
C PRO A 118 12.13 2.91 -13.74
N ASP A 119 12.39 4.21 -13.79
CA ASP A 119 13.63 4.84 -13.29
C ASP A 119 13.53 5.39 -11.85
N HIS A 120 12.43 5.11 -11.12
CA HIS A 120 12.26 5.64 -9.78
C HIS A 120 13.25 5.01 -8.77
N PRO A 121 14.00 5.81 -7.97
CA PRO A 121 15.07 5.35 -7.06
C PRO A 121 14.74 4.16 -6.15
N LYS A 122 13.48 4.05 -5.72
CA LYS A 122 13.00 2.93 -4.88
C LYS A 122 12.86 1.59 -5.63
N LEU A 123 12.69 1.59 -6.95
CA LEU A 123 12.54 0.37 -7.76
C LEU A 123 13.89 -0.22 -8.18
N ILE A 124 14.91 0.64 -8.34
CA ILE A 124 16.27 0.24 -8.73
C ILE A 124 16.90 -0.69 -7.68
N TYR A 125 16.71 -0.41 -6.39
CA TYR A 125 17.24 -1.22 -5.29
C TYR A 125 16.65 -2.65 -5.26
N TYR A 126 15.36 -2.81 -5.59
CA TYR A 126 14.72 -4.13 -5.69
C TYR A 126 15.13 -4.90 -6.95
N ASN A 127 15.34 -4.20 -8.07
CA ASN A 127 15.75 -4.81 -9.33
C ASN A 127 17.22 -5.26 -9.33
N GLU A 128 18.13 -4.53 -8.66
CA GLU A 128 19.54 -4.94 -8.53
C GLU A 128 19.70 -6.16 -7.62
N SER A 129 18.97 -6.21 -6.50
CA SER A 129 18.90 -7.34 -5.58
C SER A 129 18.41 -8.65 -6.25
N THR A 130 17.47 -8.54 -7.20
CA THR A 130 16.92 -9.69 -7.92
C THR A 130 17.72 -10.06 -9.17
N ARG A 131 18.38 -9.10 -9.84
CA ARG A 131 19.31 -9.36 -10.95
C ARG A 131 20.53 -10.16 -10.51
N ALA A 132 20.99 -9.98 -9.28
CA ALA A 132 22.08 -10.75 -8.67
C ALA A 132 21.74 -12.24 -8.41
N LYS A 133 20.47 -12.66 -8.56
CA LYS A 133 20.03 -14.05 -8.32
C LYS A 133 19.67 -14.84 -9.58
N LYS A 134 19.76 -14.26 -10.79
CA LYS A 134 19.67 -15.07 -12.02
C LYS A 134 21.03 -15.72 -12.29
N PRO A 135 21.14 -17.06 -12.34
CA PRO A 135 22.37 -17.71 -12.78
C PRO A 135 22.71 -17.21 -14.19
N LEU A 136 23.96 -16.83 -14.38
CA LEU A 136 24.57 -16.55 -15.68
C LEU A 136 24.39 -17.78 -16.60
N GLN A 137 23.30 -17.86 -17.34
CA GLN A 137 23.21 -18.68 -18.55
C GLN A 137 23.92 -17.94 -19.69
N ILE A 138 25.24 -17.80 -19.56
CA ILE A 138 26.09 -17.39 -20.68
C ILE A 138 27.31 -18.31 -20.61
N LEU A 139 27.60 -18.99 -21.73
CA LEU A 139 28.71 -19.94 -22.01
C LEU A 139 28.34 -21.43 -22.10
N SER A 140 27.32 -21.80 -22.88
CA SER A 140 27.29 -23.14 -23.53
C SER A 140 27.31 -23.10 -25.07
N ASN A 141 27.52 -21.93 -25.68
CA ASN A 141 27.59 -21.78 -27.14
C ASN A 141 29.00 -21.88 -27.75
N THR A 142 29.97 -22.49 -27.05
CA THR A 142 31.36 -22.65 -27.55
C THR A 142 31.79 -24.11 -27.75
N LYS A 143 30.85 -25.05 -27.91
CA LYS A 143 31.16 -26.45 -28.30
C LYS A 143 30.32 -26.97 -29.47
N ARG A 144 29.85 -26.11 -30.37
CA ARG A 144 29.16 -26.52 -31.62
C ARG A 144 29.69 -25.85 -32.88
N GLN A 145 31.00 -25.60 -32.94
CA GLN A 145 31.71 -25.24 -34.18
C GLN A 145 33.07 -25.96 -34.35
N VAL A 146 33.21 -27.21 -33.88
CA VAL A 146 34.35 -28.07 -34.26
C VAL A 146 33.90 -29.45 -34.79
N SER A 147 32.70 -29.57 -35.36
CA SER A 147 32.29 -30.82 -36.03
C SER A 147 31.56 -30.60 -37.36
N LYS A 148 31.84 -29.49 -38.05
CA LYS A 148 31.51 -29.32 -39.47
C LYS A 148 32.63 -28.57 -40.20
N ALA A 149 33.82 -29.16 -40.17
CA ALA A 149 34.81 -29.05 -41.22
C ALA A 149 35.71 -30.28 -41.05
N LEU A 150 35.63 -31.14 -42.08
CA LEU A 150 36.54 -32.21 -42.51
C LEU A 150 37.71 -32.58 -41.58
#